data_AF-A0A562ML88-F1
#
_entry.id   AF-A0A562ML88-F1
#
_cell.length_a   1.000
_cell.length_b   1.000
_cell.length_c   1.000
_cell.angle_alpha   90.00
_cell.angle_beta   90.00
_cell.angle_gamma   90.00
#
_symmetry.space_group_name_H-M   'P 1'
#
loop_
_entity.id
_entity.type
_entity.pdbx_description
1 polymer ?
#
loop_
_entity_poly.entity_id
_entity_poly.type
_entity_poly.pdbx_seq_one_letter_code
_entity_poly.pdbx_strand_id
1 'polypeptide(L)'
;MLEKAADAASKLMEGAQYSVYNAAGTDSYGALFYSVNSLPQEVILARKFSDALQIWHNVNYYTITASYGKPGLDKNLVDSYLMKDGTRFTDKSNYQTMMFKEEVLNRDPRLSQTIRTPGYKRIGGAAVVAPNFGNSVTGYQLIKFVGDVKYDNYNRSENDMPIFRYAEVLLNYAEAKAELGTLSQADLDKSIKLLRDRVGMPNLNLQAAKSNPDAFLAKDYPNVVGDMKGVLLEIRRERRVELVMESFRWDDILRWKSGQLVTRQFKGMYFPGTGKFDLDNDGKDDVWIYEGDKPSASGIQLLKLGSEILLENGNKGNVIINAHIKKVFDEKKDYLYPIPVQERQLNPNLIQNPNWGE
;
A
#
# COMPACT_ATOMS: atom_id res chain seq x y z
N MET A 1 -21.59 15.76 -8.64
CA MET A 1 -21.25 14.48 -8.00
C MET A 1 -20.41 14.68 -6.74
N LEU A 2 -19.39 15.54 -6.74
CA LEU A 2 -18.55 15.81 -5.56
C LEU A 2 -19.33 16.33 -4.34
N GLU A 3 -20.29 17.25 -4.53
CA GLU A 3 -21.16 17.72 -3.45
C GLU A 3 -21.93 16.56 -2.79
N LYS A 4 -22.54 15.69 -3.60
CA LYS A 4 -23.22 14.48 -3.11
C LYS A 4 -22.29 13.56 -2.34
N ALA A 5 -21.02 13.43 -2.76
CA ALA A 5 -20.03 12.62 -2.06
C ALA A 5 -19.66 13.25 -0.71
N ALA A 6 -19.41 14.56 -0.68
CA ALA A 6 -19.15 15.29 0.56
C ALA A 6 -20.34 15.22 1.53
N ASP A 7 -21.56 15.42 1.04
CA ASP A 7 -22.79 15.37 1.85
C ASP A 7 -23.04 13.96 2.41
N ALA A 8 -22.87 12.91 1.59
CA ALA A 8 -23.06 11.54 2.03
C ALA A 8 -22.04 11.15 3.11
N ALA A 9 -20.77 11.53 2.94
CA ALA A 9 -19.74 11.30 3.94
C ALA A 9 -20.01 12.10 5.22
N SER A 10 -20.39 13.38 5.11
CA SER A 10 -20.71 14.24 6.26
C SER A 10 -21.85 13.66 7.10
N LYS A 11 -22.91 13.14 6.47
CA LYS A 11 -24.03 12.51 7.18
C LYS A 11 -23.58 11.33 8.05
N LEU A 12 -22.68 10.50 7.56
CA LEU A 12 -22.15 9.38 8.36
C LEU A 12 -21.25 9.87 9.50
N MET A 13 -20.40 10.86 9.22
CA MET A 13 -19.52 11.47 10.23
C MET A 13 -20.30 12.14 11.36
N GLU A 14 -21.38 12.87 11.03
CA GLU A 14 -22.27 13.53 11.99
C GLU A 14 -23.14 12.54 12.77
N GLY A 15 -23.49 11.41 12.15
CA GLY A 15 -24.25 10.35 12.80
C GLY A 15 -23.51 9.67 13.95
N ALA A 16 -22.18 9.82 14.03
CA ALA A 16 -21.32 9.34 15.12
C ALA A 16 -21.48 7.86 15.51
N GLN A 17 -22.00 7.03 14.60
CA GLN A 17 -22.14 5.58 14.80
C GLN A 17 -20.79 4.85 14.73
N TYR A 18 -19.84 5.43 14.00
CA TYR A 18 -18.51 4.88 13.79
C TYR A 18 -17.44 5.90 14.19
N SER A 19 -16.27 5.40 14.57
CA SER A 19 -15.09 6.21 14.86
C SER A 19 -13.83 5.46 14.43
N VAL A 20 -12.70 6.16 14.34
CA VAL A 20 -11.41 5.52 14.06
C VAL A 20 -11.04 4.61 15.24
N TYR A 21 -10.70 3.36 14.96
CA TYR A 21 -10.29 2.39 15.97
C TYR A 21 -8.92 2.77 16.54
N ASN A 22 -8.83 2.88 17.86
CA ASN A 22 -7.62 3.31 18.58
C ASN A 22 -7.38 2.55 19.90
N ALA A 23 -8.09 1.44 20.12
CA ALA A 23 -8.07 0.73 21.39
C ALA A 23 -6.85 -0.21 21.57
N ALA A 24 -6.06 -0.46 20.52
CA ALA A 24 -4.86 -1.31 20.57
C ALA A 24 -3.55 -0.49 20.64
N GLY A 25 -3.62 0.77 21.08
CA GLY A 25 -2.45 1.65 21.19
C GLY A 25 -1.75 1.83 19.85
N THR A 26 -0.43 1.66 19.82
CA THR A 26 0.38 1.83 18.60
C THR A 26 0.06 0.83 17.48
N ASP A 27 -0.58 -0.30 17.81
CA ASP A 27 -0.95 -1.36 16.86
C ASP A 27 -2.39 -1.25 16.36
N SER A 28 -3.10 -0.15 16.68
CA SER A 28 -4.51 0.03 16.32
C SER A 28 -4.77 -0.04 14.82
N TYR A 29 -3.82 0.39 13.97
CA TYR A 29 -3.97 0.24 12.53
C TYR A 29 -3.87 -1.22 12.09
N GLY A 30 -2.86 -1.96 12.55
CA GLY A 30 -2.64 -3.38 12.22
C GLY A 30 -3.77 -4.27 12.73
N ALA A 31 -4.30 -3.97 13.92
CA ALA A 31 -5.38 -4.71 14.57
C ALA A 31 -6.65 -4.81 13.71
N LEU A 32 -6.93 -3.83 12.87
CA LEU A 32 -8.05 -3.87 11.91
C LEU A 32 -7.97 -5.06 10.93
N PHE A 33 -6.77 -5.60 10.70
CA PHE A 33 -6.51 -6.53 9.62
C PHE A 33 -6.07 -7.91 10.10
N TYR A 34 -5.40 -8.04 11.26
CA TYR A 34 -5.04 -9.33 11.82
C TYR A 34 -6.08 -9.89 12.83
N SER A 35 -6.99 -9.05 13.35
CA SER A 35 -8.00 -9.51 14.31
C SER A 35 -8.94 -10.50 13.65
N VAL A 36 -9.23 -11.60 14.34
CA VAL A 36 -10.15 -12.63 13.83
C VAL A 36 -11.53 -12.02 13.57
N ASN A 37 -12.05 -11.25 14.52
CA ASN A 37 -13.34 -10.58 14.37
C ASN A 37 -13.15 -9.12 13.94
N SER A 38 -13.95 -8.68 12.99
CA SER A 38 -14.03 -7.29 12.55
C SER A 38 -14.32 -6.37 13.73
N LEU A 39 -13.61 -5.24 13.82
CA LEU A 39 -13.75 -4.28 14.90
C LEU A 39 -14.88 -3.27 14.57
N PRO A 40 -16.08 -3.39 15.18
CA PRO A 40 -17.28 -2.66 14.75
C PRO A 40 -17.20 -1.15 15.02
N GLN A 41 -16.22 -0.70 15.81
CA GLN A 41 -15.94 0.73 16.01
C GLN A 41 -15.66 1.44 14.68
N GLU A 42 -14.86 0.82 13.79
CA GLU A 42 -14.43 1.41 12.52
C GLU A 42 -14.98 0.64 11.30
N VAL A 43 -15.17 -0.67 11.40
CA VAL A 43 -15.62 -1.50 10.27
C VAL A 43 -17.13 -1.42 10.10
N ILE A 44 -17.56 -0.89 8.97
CA ILE A 44 -18.98 -0.67 8.61
C ILE A 44 -19.57 -1.94 7.97
N LEU A 45 -18.82 -2.55 7.06
CA LEU A 45 -19.18 -3.80 6.39
C LEU A 45 -17.96 -4.70 6.32
N ALA A 46 -18.11 -5.97 6.69
CA ALA A 46 -17.06 -6.99 6.60
C ALA A 46 -17.59 -8.27 5.95
N ARG A 47 -16.72 -8.98 5.26
CA ARG A 47 -16.92 -10.40 4.95
C ARG A 47 -16.45 -11.23 6.13
N LYS A 48 -17.37 -12.02 6.69
CA LYS A 48 -17.10 -12.90 7.82
C LYS A 48 -16.44 -14.21 7.37
N PHE A 49 -15.48 -14.67 8.16
CA PHE A 49 -14.88 -16.00 8.04
C PHE A 49 -14.98 -16.72 9.39
N SER A 50 -15.01 -18.06 9.37
CA SER A 50 -15.26 -18.86 10.56
C SER A 50 -14.76 -20.28 10.38
N ASP A 51 -13.86 -20.70 11.25
CA ASP A 51 -13.42 -22.10 11.30
C ASP A 51 -14.57 -23.06 11.64
N ALA A 52 -15.45 -22.66 12.56
CA ALA A 52 -16.63 -23.46 12.95
C ALA A 52 -17.60 -23.71 11.79
N LEU A 53 -17.74 -22.74 10.87
CA LEU A 53 -18.58 -22.89 9.67
C LEU A 53 -17.79 -23.39 8.45
N GLN A 54 -16.49 -23.67 8.61
CA GLN A 54 -15.59 -24.07 7.52
C GLN A 54 -15.50 -23.06 6.37
N ILE A 55 -15.57 -21.76 6.70
CA ILE A 55 -15.47 -20.65 5.75
C ILE A 55 -14.15 -19.94 6.01
N TRP A 56 -13.16 -20.18 5.16
CA TRP A 56 -11.82 -19.58 5.26
C TRP A 56 -11.45 -18.79 4.01
N HIS A 57 -10.36 -18.03 4.12
CA HIS A 57 -9.62 -17.47 2.98
C HIS A 57 -8.14 -17.86 3.07
N ASN A 58 -7.36 -17.46 2.07
CA ASN A 58 -5.97 -17.89 1.90
C ASN A 58 -4.94 -16.74 1.95
N VAL A 59 -5.34 -15.56 2.47
CA VAL A 59 -4.51 -14.35 2.42
C VAL A 59 -3.22 -14.52 3.23
N ASN A 60 -3.30 -15.12 4.43
CA ASN A 60 -2.11 -15.36 5.26
C ASN A 60 -1.10 -16.23 4.49
N TYR A 61 -1.54 -17.41 4.01
CA TYR A 61 -0.70 -18.33 3.21
C TYR A 61 -0.08 -17.67 1.97
N TYR A 62 -0.86 -16.85 1.24
CA TYR A 62 -0.41 -16.16 0.03
C TYR A 62 0.77 -15.21 0.28
N THR A 63 0.82 -14.57 1.45
CA THR A 63 1.84 -13.55 1.78
C THR A 63 3.11 -14.11 2.45
N ILE A 64 3.05 -15.35 2.95
CA ILE A 64 4.15 -15.94 3.74
C ILE A 64 4.77 -17.18 3.11
N THR A 65 4.32 -17.59 1.91
CA THR A 65 4.79 -18.82 1.27
C THR A 65 5.33 -18.57 -0.14
N ALA A 66 6.43 -19.26 -0.47
CA ALA A 66 7.09 -19.17 -1.77
C ALA A 66 6.27 -19.75 -2.94
N SER A 67 5.33 -20.66 -2.69
CA SER A 67 4.63 -21.46 -3.70
C SER A 67 3.37 -20.82 -4.30
N TYR A 68 2.90 -19.68 -3.78
CA TYR A 68 1.56 -19.16 -4.13
C TYR A 68 1.56 -17.79 -4.84
N GLY A 69 2.67 -17.03 -4.79
CA GLY A 69 2.78 -15.80 -5.60
C GLY A 69 3.85 -14.80 -5.17
N LYS A 70 4.39 -14.91 -3.96
CA LYS A 70 5.46 -14.04 -3.42
C LYS A 70 5.13 -12.53 -3.51
N PRO A 71 3.95 -12.08 -3.03
CA PRO A 71 3.54 -10.69 -3.20
C PRO A 71 4.51 -9.73 -2.49
N GLY A 72 4.82 -8.62 -3.15
CA GLY A 72 5.67 -7.57 -2.62
C GLY A 72 5.12 -6.20 -2.98
N LEU A 73 5.34 -5.21 -2.10
CA LEU A 73 4.95 -3.83 -2.39
C LEU A 73 5.99 -3.13 -3.26
N ASP A 74 5.54 -2.16 -4.04
CA ASP A 74 6.41 -1.36 -4.89
C ASP A 74 7.12 -0.24 -4.12
N LYS A 75 8.38 0.03 -4.46
CA LYS A 75 9.19 1.08 -3.83
C LYS A 75 8.52 2.46 -3.88
N ASN A 76 7.82 2.82 -4.95
CA ASN A 76 7.15 4.12 -5.02
C ASN A 76 6.05 4.27 -3.96
N LEU A 77 5.45 3.16 -3.51
CA LEU A 77 4.55 3.18 -2.35
C LEU A 77 5.34 3.37 -1.05
N VAL A 78 6.42 2.60 -0.85
CA VAL A 78 7.28 2.73 0.34
C VAL A 78 7.83 4.15 0.48
N ASP A 79 8.28 4.75 -0.62
CA ASP A 79 8.78 6.13 -0.68
C ASP A 79 7.69 7.16 -0.32
N SER A 80 6.40 6.82 -0.51
CA SER A 80 5.28 7.74 -0.23
C SER A 80 4.90 7.82 1.25
N TYR A 81 5.33 6.87 2.09
CA TYR A 81 5.18 6.99 3.54
C TYR A 81 6.01 8.18 4.03
N LEU A 82 5.45 8.99 4.93
CA LEU A 82 6.18 10.11 5.52
C LEU A 82 7.28 9.61 6.48
N MET A 83 8.15 10.52 6.89
CA MET A 83 8.95 10.37 8.10
C MET A 83 8.03 10.51 9.33
N LYS A 84 8.46 10.00 10.49
CA LYS A 84 7.74 10.07 11.76
C LYS A 84 7.44 11.50 12.21
N ASP A 85 8.27 12.46 11.80
CA ASP A 85 8.09 13.90 12.02
C ASP A 85 7.18 14.57 10.99
N GLY A 86 6.57 13.82 10.07
CA GLY A 86 5.67 14.31 9.03
C GLY A 86 6.37 14.89 7.81
N THR A 87 7.71 14.97 7.79
CA THR A 87 8.47 15.39 6.60
C THR A 87 8.46 14.30 5.52
N ARG A 88 8.66 14.66 4.25
CA ARG A 88 8.64 13.69 3.16
C ARG A 88 9.95 12.92 3.16
N PHE A 89 9.88 11.59 3.11
CA PHE A 89 11.07 10.75 2.95
C PHE A 89 11.85 11.12 1.67
N THR A 90 11.12 11.45 0.61
CA THR A 90 11.66 11.82 -0.71
C THR A 90 12.35 13.18 -0.76
N ASP A 91 12.29 13.98 0.30
CA ASP A 91 13.06 15.23 0.40
C ASP A 91 14.52 14.97 0.81
N LYS A 92 14.85 13.76 1.30
CA LYS A 92 16.23 13.36 1.61
C LYS A 92 17.02 13.15 0.32
N SER A 93 18.18 13.77 0.17
CA SER A 93 18.98 13.71 -1.06
C SER A 93 19.35 12.29 -1.51
N ASN A 94 19.50 11.35 -0.57
CA ASN A 94 19.89 9.97 -0.83
C ASN A 94 18.73 8.95 -0.76
N TYR A 95 17.46 9.39 -0.75
CA TYR A 95 16.30 8.51 -0.57
C TYR A 95 16.24 7.34 -1.59
N GLN A 96 16.79 7.53 -2.78
CA GLN A 96 16.79 6.54 -3.86
C GLN A 96 17.79 5.39 -3.64
N THR A 97 18.87 5.65 -2.90
CA THR A 97 20.01 4.72 -2.72
C THR A 97 20.18 4.29 -1.26
N MET A 98 19.16 4.53 -0.43
CA MET A 98 19.17 4.16 0.97
C MET A 98 18.92 2.65 1.09
N MET A 99 19.75 1.94 1.86
CA MET A 99 19.55 0.51 2.08
C MET A 99 18.33 0.29 2.97
N PHE A 100 17.73 -0.90 2.86
CA PHE A 100 16.44 -1.20 3.50
C PHE A 100 16.37 -0.83 4.99
N LYS A 101 17.39 -1.24 5.77
CA LYS A 101 17.42 -0.98 7.21
C LYS A 101 17.50 0.50 7.58
N GLU A 102 17.98 1.36 6.69
CA GLU A 102 18.00 2.81 6.88
C GLU A 102 16.70 3.45 6.34
N GLU A 103 16.20 2.95 5.21
CA GLU A 103 15.00 3.42 4.52
C GLU A 103 13.76 3.35 5.41
N VAL A 104 13.65 2.33 6.26
CA VAL A 104 12.49 2.10 7.12
C VAL A 104 12.61 2.72 8.53
N LEU A 105 13.71 3.41 8.84
CA LEU A 105 13.87 4.06 10.15
C LEU A 105 13.07 5.35 10.25
N ASN A 106 12.46 5.54 11.43
CA ASN A 106 11.73 6.76 11.78
C ASN A 106 10.70 7.16 10.70
N ARG A 107 9.96 6.19 10.17
CA ARG A 107 8.89 6.39 9.19
C ARG A 107 7.54 6.50 9.87
N ASP A 108 6.52 6.86 9.10
CA ASP A 108 5.12 6.72 9.48
C ASP A 108 4.88 5.30 10.07
N PRO A 109 4.36 5.17 11.31
CA PRO A 109 4.21 3.87 11.97
C PRO A 109 3.31 2.86 11.25
N ARG A 110 2.52 3.29 10.25
CA ARG A 110 1.78 2.37 9.39
C ARG A 110 2.70 1.57 8.47
N LEU A 111 3.91 2.03 8.16
CA LEU A 111 4.86 1.30 7.32
C LEU A 111 5.26 -0.03 7.98
N SER A 112 5.65 0.00 9.26
CA SER A 112 6.00 -1.19 10.05
C SER A 112 4.80 -2.06 10.45
N GLN A 113 3.58 -1.63 10.12
CA GLN A 113 2.35 -2.42 10.22
C GLN A 113 1.86 -2.90 8.83
N THR A 114 2.54 -2.48 7.75
CA THR A 114 2.22 -2.87 6.37
C THR A 114 3.24 -3.86 5.82
N ILE A 115 4.54 -3.65 6.11
CA ILE A 115 5.65 -4.53 5.72
C ILE A 115 6.48 -4.98 6.92
N ARG A 116 7.22 -6.08 6.76
CA ARG A 116 8.24 -6.50 7.74
C ARG A 116 9.36 -5.48 7.80
N THR A 117 9.62 -4.90 8.96
CA THR A 117 10.73 -3.99 9.25
C THR A 117 11.59 -4.57 10.39
N PRO A 118 12.79 -4.03 10.66
CA PRO A 118 13.57 -4.33 11.87
C PRO A 118 12.71 -4.48 13.13
N GLY A 119 12.93 -5.56 13.89
CA GLY A 119 12.17 -5.88 15.11
C GLY A 119 10.81 -6.57 14.91
N TYR A 120 10.39 -6.84 13.66
CA TYR A 120 9.12 -7.51 13.40
C TYR A 120 9.09 -8.95 13.96
N LYS A 121 8.01 -9.26 14.69
CA LYS A 121 7.71 -10.58 15.23
C LYS A 121 6.36 -11.05 14.70
N ARG A 122 6.25 -12.30 14.24
CA ARG A 122 4.94 -12.89 13.89
C ARG A 122 4.04 -12.93 15.14
N ILE A 123 2.75 -12.70 14.97
CA ILE A 123 1.75 -12.94 16.02
C ILE A 123 1.77 -14.43 16.37
N GLY A 124 1.88 -14.75 17.66
CA GLY A 124 2.08 -16.13 18.13
C GLY A 124 3.50 -16.69 17.92
N GLY A 125 4.39 -15.94 17.27
CA GLY A 125 5.78 -16.33 17.03
C GLY A 125 6.75 -15.95 18.17
N ALA A 126 7.87 -16.67 18.26
CA ALA A 126 8.90 -16.45 19.28
C ALA A 126 10.09 -15.60 18.78
N ALA A 127 10.42 -15.64 17.48
CA ALA A 127 11.59 -14.99 16.91
C ALA A 127 11.25 -13.68 16.19
N VAL A 128 12.18 -12.72 16.25
CA VAL A 128 12.25 -11.61 15.28
C VAL A 128 12.63 -12.21 13.92
N VAL A 129 11.99 -11.73 12.86
CA VAL A 129 12.22 -12.26 11.51
C VAL A 129 12.39 -11.14 10.48
N ALA A 130 13.48 -11.21 9.74
CA ALA A 130 13.74 -10.35 8.60
C ALA A 130 12.76 -10.59 7.42
N PRO A 131 12.69 -9.65 6.46
CA PRO A 131 12.03 -9.88 5.18
C PRO A 131 12.63 -11.07 4.43
N ASN A 132 11.77 -11.87 3.81
CA ASN A 132 12.15 -13.06 3.06
C ASN A 132 11.84 -12.91 1.56
N PHE A 133 12.87 -12.85 0.72
CA PHE A 133 12.80 -12.81 -0.75
C PHE A 133 12.25 -14.11 -1.37
N GLY A 134 12.21 -15.20 -0.61
CA GLY A 134 11.43 -16.39 -0.92
C GLY A 134 9.92 -16.15 -0.88
N ASN A 135 9.44 -15.15 -0.13
CA ASN A 135 8.02 -14.82 0.07
C ASN A 135 7.62 -13.45 -0.49
N SER A 136 8.57 -12.62 -0.93
CA SER A 136 8.31 -11.32 -1.55
C SER A 136 9.27 -11.10 -2.72
N VAL A 137 8.74 -10.77 -3.89
CA VAL A 137 9.59 -10.47 -5.06
C VAL A 137 10.34 -9.16 -4.94
N THR A 138 9.80 -8.15 -4.25
CA THR A 138 10.42 -6.82 -4.11
C THR A 138 11.30 -6.68 -2.85
N GLY A 139 11.26 -7.66 -1.96
CA GLY A 139 11.85 -7.58 -0.61
C GLY A 139 10.94 -6.87 0.39
N TYR A 140 10.08 -5.94 -0.05
CA TYR A 140 9.07 -5.30 0.80
C TYR A 140 7.95 -6.30 1.14
N GLN A 141 8.22 -7.18 2.09
CA GLN A 141 7.34 -8.29 2.45
C GLN A 141 6.17 -7.82 3.28
N LEU A 142 4.97 -8.18 2.82
CA LEU A 142 3.70 -7.81 3.41
C LEU A 142 3.44 -8.46 4.77
N ILE A 143 2.82 -7.68 5.67
CA ILE A 143 2.30 -8.16 6.96
C ILE A 143 0.86 -7.71 7.23
N LYS A 144 0.30 -6.78 6.44
CA LYS A 144 -1.11 -6.43 6.54
C LYS A 144 -1.97 -7.65 6.19
N PHE A 145 -2.99 -7.93 7.01
CA PHE A 145 -3.83 -9.14 7.00
C PHE A 145 -3.13 -10.45 7.43
N VAL A 146 -1.87 -10.40 7.84
CA VAL A 146 -1.15 -11.60 8.26
C VAL A 146 -1.40 -11.84 9.75
N GLY A 147 -2.14 -12.91 10.05
CA GLY A 147 -2.55 -13.28 11.39
C GLY A 147 -1.51 -14.09 12.16
N ASP A 148 -1.96 -14.73 13.24
CA ASP A 148 -1.18 -15.67 14.05
C ASP A 148 -0.59 -16.82 13.23
N VAL A 149 0.60 -17.31 13.61
CA VAL A 149 1.30 -18.43 12.97
C VAL A 149 0.45 -19.70 12.84
N LYS A 150 -0.56 -19.92 13.69
CA LYS A 150 -1.46 -21.07 13.55
C LYS A 150 -2.29 -21.04 12.25
N TYR A 151 -2.43 -19.87 11.61
CA TYR A 151 -3.11 -19.68 10.33
C TYR A 151 -2.19 -19.79 9.12
N ASP A 152 -0.94 -20.24 9.30
CA ASP A 152 0.05 -20.38 8.23
C ASP A 152 -0.24 -21.53 7.26
N ASN A 153 -1.23 -22.37 7.55
CA ASN A 153 -1.68 -23.45 6.68
C ASN A 153 -2.56 -22.96 5.52
N TYR A 154 -2.52 -23.69 4.41
CA TYR A 154 -3.34 -23.42 3.23
C TYR A 154 -4.83 -23.40 3.57
N ASN A 155 -5.51 -22.33 3.19
CA ASN A 155 -6.95 -22.12 3.33
C ASN A 155 -7.44 -22.28 4.77
N ARG A 156 -6.73 -21.63 5.71
CA ARG A 156 -7.03 -21.64 7.15
C ARG A 156 -7.15 -20.25 7.77
N SER A 157 -7.06 -19.17 6.99
CA SER A 157 -7.29 -17.83 7.53
C SER A 157 -8.77 -17.62 7.82
N GLU A 158 -9.08 -17.18 9.03
CA GLU A 158 -10.45 -16.92 9.49
C GLU A 158 -10.69 -15.46 9.92
N ASN A 159 -9.71 -14.58 9.71
CA ASN A 159 -9.88 -13.18 10.04
C ASN A 159 -10.87 -12.51 9.08
N ASP A 160 -11.80 -11.75 9.65
CA ASP A 160 -12.78 -11.00 8.87
C ASP A 160 -12.08 -9.99 7.95
N MET A 161 -12.62 -9.82 6.74
CA MET A 161 -12.09 -8.86 5.78
C MET A 161 -12.99 -7.62 5.71
N PRO A 162 -12.49 -6.42 6.11
CA PRO A 162 -13.22 -5.17 5.92
C PRO A 162 -13.50 -4.92 4.44
N ILE A 163 -14.74 -4.54 4.13
CA ILE A 163 -15.17 -4.08 2.80
C ILE A 163 -15.35 -2.57 2.81
N PHE A 164 -16.07 -2.06 3.82
CA PHE A 164 -16.19 -0.62 4.07
C PHE A 164 -15.79 -0.32 5.51
N ARG A 165 -15.00 0.73 5.70
CA ARG A 165 -14.60 1.20 7.03
C ARG A 165 -14.56 2.71 7.10
N TYR A 166 -14.73 3.23 8.31
CA TYR A 166 -14.91 4.66 8.57
C TYR A 166 -13.78 5.53 8.02
N ALA A 167 -12.53 5.05 8.01
CA ALA A 167 -11.43 5.81 7.41
C ALA A 167 -11.63 6.16 5.93
N GLU A 168 -12.24 5.27 5.14
CA GLU A 168 -12.54 5.55 3.73
C GLU A 168 -13.53 6.73 3.62
N VAL A 169 -14.50 6.81 4.53
CA VAL A 169 -15.49 7.89 4.57
C VAL A 169 -14.82 9.23 4.87
N LEU A 170 -13.89 9.26 5.83
CA LEU A 170 -13.11 10.44 6.15
C LEU A 170 -12.27 10.92 4.95
N LEU A 171 -11.65 9.97 4.23
CA LEU A 171 -10.87 10.26 3.04
C LEU A 171 -11.75 10.76 1.88
N ASN A 172 -12.91 10.12 1.66
CA ASN A 172 -13.88 10.54 0.64
C ASN A 172 -14.38 11.97 0.92
N TYR A 173 -14.66 12.31 2.18
CA TYR A 173 -15.03 13.67 2.60
C TYR A 173 -13.94 14.70 2.29
N ALA A 174 -12.71 14.45 2.76
CA ALA A 174 -11.59 15.37 2.57
C ALA A 174 -11.28 15.59 1.08
N GLU A 175 -11.24 14.50 0.30
CA GLU A 175 -10.97 14.57 -1.14
C GLU A 175 -12.08 15.34 -1.88
N ALA A 176 -13.35 15.03 -1.63
CA ALA A 176 -14.46 15.73 -2.28
C ALA A 176 -14.48 17.23 -1.98
N LYS A 177 -14.24 17.62 -0.72
CA LYS A 177 -14.14 19.02 -0.30
C LYS A 177 -12.94 19.73 -0.94
N ALA A 178 -11.81 19.05 -1.09
CA ALA A 178 -10.62 19.58 -1.73
C ALA A 178 -10.82 19.81 -3.24
N GLU A 179 -11.41 18.83 -3.94
CA GLU A 179 -11.73 18.93 -5.38
C GLU A 179 -12.78 20.04 -5.64
N LEU A 180 -13.69 20.30 -4.69
CA LEU A 180 -14.63 21.43 -4.73
C LEU A 180 -13.99 22.80 -4.41
N GLY A 181 -12.74 22.82 -3.94
CA GLY A 181 -12.08 24.05 -3.48
C GLY A 181 -12.66 24.62 -2.17
N THR A 182 -13.48 23.85 -1.44
CA THR A 182 -14.17 24.31 -0.22
C THR A 182 -13.62 23.69 1.07
N LEU A 183 -12.51 22.96 0.98
CA LEU A 183 -11.84 22.35 2.13
C LEU A 183 -11.26 23.42 3.06
N SER A 184 -11.57 23.31 4.35
CA SER A 184 -11.01 24.12 5.42
C SER A 184 -10.08 23.30 6.33
N GLN A 185 -9.35 23.97 7.23
CA GLN A 185 -8.57 23.26 8.26
C GLN A 185 -9.48 22.46 9.20
N ALA A 186 -10.66 23.00 9.55
CA ALA A 186 -11.64 22.28 10.37
C ALA A 186 -12.12 20.98 9.70
N ASP A 187 -12.22 20.96 8.37
CA ASP A 187 -12.55 19.75 7.62
C ASP A 187 -11.45 18.69 7.71
N LEU A 188 -10.17 19.10 7.65
CA LEU A 188 -9.02 18.21 7.88
C LEU A 188 -8.98 17.69 9.32
N ASP A 189 -9.29 18.54 10.30
CA ASP A 189 -9.25 18.22 11.73
C ASP A 189 -10.32 17.18 12.13
N LYS A 190 -11.47 17.18 11.45
CA LYS A 190 -12.52 16.15 11.64
C LYS A 190 -12.40 14.94 10.70
N SER A 191 -11.38 14.89 9.84
CA SER A 191 -11.17 13.79 8.88
C SER A 191 -9.75 13.20 8.95
N ILE A 192 -8.82 13.70 8.15
CA ILE A 192 -7.44 13.21 8.04
C ILE A 192 -6.72 13.20 9.39
N LYS A 193 -6.98 14.20 10.24
CA LYS A 193 -6.38 14.28 11.57
C LYS A 193 -6.69 13.05 12.41
N LEU A 194 -7.92 12.53 12.35
CA LEU A 194 -8.31 11.35 13.13
C LEU A 194 -7.50 10.11 12.75
N LEU A 195 -7.15 9.97 11.46
CA LEU A 195 -6.34 8.86 10.94
C LEU A 195 -4.88 8.98 11.35
N ARG A 196 -4.33 10.20 11.31
CA ARG A 196 -2.96 10.48 11.69
C ARG A 196 -2.75 10.40 13.20
N ASP A 197 -3.69 10.90 13.99
CA ASP A 197 -3.69 10.81 15.44
C ASP A 197 -3.63 9.35 15.92
N ARG A 198 -4.38 8.42 15.28
CA ARG A 198 -4.36 6.99 15.61
C ARG A 198 -2.95 6.40 15.63
N VAL A 199 -2.07 6.90 14.76
CA VAL A 199 -0.71 6.39 14.60
C VAL A 199 0.35 7.40 15.03
N GLY A 200 -0.04 8.47 15.73
CA GLY A 200 0.88 9.50 16.23
C GLY A 200 1.61 10.31 15.15
N MET A 201 1.03 10.41 13.96
CA MET A 201 1.60 11.17 12.83
C MET A 201 1.27 12.67 12.94
N PRO A 202 2.20 13.57 12.60
CA PRO A 202 1.90 15.00 12.55
C PRO A 202 0.80 15.36 11.55
N ASN A 203 -0.10 16.24 11.98
CA ASN A 203 -1.33 16.53 11.24
C ASN A 203 -1.10 17.40 10.00
N LEU A 204 -1.99 17.24 9.02
CA LEU A 204 -1.93 18.00 7.77
C LEU A 204 -2.36 19.45 8.01
N ASN A 205 -1.46 20.39 7.75
CA ASN A 205 -1.78 21.81 7.76
C ASN A 205 -2.14 22.28 6.35
N LEU A 206 -3.34 22.85 6.20
CA LEU A 206 -3.89 23.28 4.91
C LEU A 206 -2.95 24.27 4.21
N GLN A 207 -2.56 25.36 4.88
CA GLN A 207 -1.78 26.43 4.26
C GLN A 207 -0.36 26.00 3.90
N ALA A 208 0.28 25.20 4.78
CA ALA A 208 1.60 24.64 4.51
C ALA A 208 1.58 23.71 3.28
N ALA A 209 0.57 22.83 3.18
CA ALA A 209 0.42 21.93 2.06
C ALA A 209 0.13 22.68 0.74
N LYS A 210 -0.72 23.71 0.76
CA LYS A 210 -0.95 24.58 -0.42
C LYS A 210 0.33 25.26 -0.90
N SER A 211 1.13 25.77 0.05
CA SER A 211 2.35 26.54 -0.24
C SER A 211 3.52 25.68 -0.69
N ASN A 212 3.50 24.38 -0.41
CA ASN A 212 4.58 23.46 -0.73
C ASN A 212 4.07 22.14 -1.36
N PRO A 213 3.56 22.15 -2.61
CA PRO A 213 3.14 20.92 -3.28
C PRO A 213 4.28 19.91 -3.43
N ASP A 214 4.00 18.63 -3.20
CA ASP A 214 5.02 17.58 -3.32
C ASP A 214 5.46 17.34 -4.77
N ALA A 215 6.73 17.60 -5.06
CA ALA A 215 7.32 17.35 -6.38
C ALA A 215 7.41 15.85 -6.73
N PHE A 216 7.52 14.96 -5.73
CA PHE A 216 7.51 13.52 -5.96
C PHE A 216 6.12 13.06 -6.43
N LEU A 217 5.06 13.37 -5.69
CA LEU A 217 3.69 13.01 -6.07
C LEU A 217 3.16 13.82 -7.27
N ALA A 218 3.60 15.06 -7.49
CA ALA A 218 3.14 15.85 -8.64
C ALA A 218 3.48 15.19 -9.99
N LYS A 219 4.54 14.38 -10.05
CA LYS A 219 4.88 13.58 -11.24
C LYS A 219 3.86 12.47 -11.51
N ASP A 220 3.18 12.01 -10.47
CA ASP A 220 2.22 10.90 -10.52
C ASP A 220 0.82 11.39 -10.90
N TYR A 221 0.51 12.66 -10.63
CA TYR A 221 -0.81 13.26 -10.81
C TYR A 221 -0.72 14.59 -11.58
N PRO A 222 -0.31 14.58 -12.86
CA PRO A 222 -0.08 15.79 -13.65
C PRO A 222 -1.35 16.63 -13.88
N ASN A 223 -2.53 16.02 -13.75
CA ASN A 223 -3.82 16.67 -13.88
C ASN A 223 -4.27 17.42 -12.60
N VAL A 224 -3.55 17.30 -11.49
CA VAL A 224 -3.85 18.05 -10.26
C VAL A 224 -3.21 19.43 -10.34
N VAL A 225 -4.05 20.45 -10.47
CA VAL A 225 -3.67 21.84 -10.70
C VAL A 225 -4.43 22.78 -9.74
N GLY A 226 -4.06 24.06 -9.74
CA GLY A 226 -4.73 25.10 -8.96
C GLY A 226 -4.29 25.17 -7.49
N ASP A 227 -5.00 26.02 -6.73
CA ASP A 227 -4.65 26.40 -5.36
C ASP A 227 -4.69 25.23 -4.36
N MET A 228 -5.53 24.22 -4.62
CA MET A 228 -5.61 23.01 -3.79
C MET A 228 -4.60 21.92 -4.19
N LYS A 229 -3.72 22.16 -5.17
CA LYS A 229 -2.81 21.12 -5.71
C LYS A 229 -2.04 20.40 -4.62
N GLY A 230 -1.33 21.14 -3.77
CA GLY A 230 -0.50 20.52 -2.73
C GLY A 230 -1.31 19.72 -1.72
N VAL A 231 -2.49 20.21 -1.33
CA VAL A 231 -3.38 19.51 -0.39
C VAL A 231 -3.98 18.25 -1.01
N LEU A 232 -4.42 18.31 -2.26
CA LEU A 232 -4.93 17.15 -3.00
C LEU A 232 -3.86 16.05 -3.12
N LEU A 233 -2.61 16.40 -3.40
CA LEU A 233 -1.51 15.43 -3.44
C LEU A 233 -1.32 14.74 -2.08
N GLU A 234 -1.37 15.49 -0.99
CA GLU A 234 -1.27 14.94 0.38
C GLU A 234 -2.49 14.07 0.77
N ILE A 235 -3.71 14.45 0.36
CA ILE A 235 -4.91 13.61 0.57
C ILE A 235 -4.80 12.30 -0.22
N ARG A 236 -4.32 12.34 -1.48
CA ARG A 236 -4.10 11.14 -2.29
C ARG A 236 -2.98 10.25 -1.72
N ARG A 237 -1.94 10.84 -1.10
CA ARG A 237 -0.93 10.10 -0.32
C ARG A 237 -1.57 9.41 0.87
N GLU A 238 -2.33 10.15 1.68
CA GLU A 238 -2.98 9.61 2.87
C GLU A 238 -3.90 8.45 2.50
N ARG A 239 -4.71 8.61 1.45
CA ARG A 239 -5.58 7.55 0.92
C ARG A 239 -4.80 6.32 0.51
N ARG A 240 -3.67 6.50 -0.21
CA ARG A 240 -2.82 5.40 -0.66
C ARG A 240 -2.20 4.64 0.51
N VAL A 241 -1.71 5.34 1.54
CA VAL A 241 -1.09 4.74 2.73
C VAL A 241 -2.13 4.05 3.61
N GLU A 242 -3.25 4.72 3.84
CA GLU A 242 -4.31 4.23 4.72
C GLU A 242 -5.00 2.98 4.14
N LEU A 243 -5.32 2.99 2.84
CA LEU A 243 -6.12 1.95 2.17
C LEU A 243 -5.28 0.95 1.35
N VAL A 244 -3.97 0.89 1.60
CA VAL A 244 -3.08 -0.07 0.93
C VAL A 244 -3.60 -1.50 1.12
N MET A 245 -3.63 -2.31 0.04
CA MET A 245 -4.15 -3.69 0.02
C MET A 245 -5.65 -3.86 0.32
N GLU A 246 -6.44 -2.80 0.24
CA GLU A 246 -7.90 -2.86 0.43
C GLU A 246 -8.67 -2.69 -0.89
N SER A 247 -8.05 -3.08 -2.01
CA SER A 247 -8.63 -3.06 -3.37
C SER A 247 -8.99 -1.69 -3.96
N PHE A 248 -8.62 -0.57 -3.34
CA PHE A 248 -8.94 0.77 -3.86
C PHE A 248 -7.99 1.31 -4.94
N ARG A 249 -6.73 0.86 -4.96
CA ARG A 249 -5.68 1.55 -5.74
C ARG A 249 -5.94 1.57 -7.24
N TRP A 250 -6.54 0.51 -7.79
CA TRP A 250 -6.88 0.45 -9.21
C TRP A 250 -7.94 1.51 -9.56
N ASP A 251 -9.06 1.50 -8.83
CA ASP A 251 -10.16 2.45 -9.05
C ASP A 251 -9.73 3.90 -8.81
N ASP A 252 -8.87 4.13 -7.81
CA ASP A 252 -8.25 5.42 -7.56
C ASP A 252 -7.42 5.91 -8.75
N ILE A 253 -6.57 5.06 -9.34
CA ILE A 253 -5.78 5.39 -10.53
C ILE A 253 -6.69 5.74 -11.72
N LEU A 254 -7.74 4.95 -11.94
CA LEU A 254 -8.66 5.16 -13.05
C LEU A 254 -9.46 6.45 -12.91
N ARG A 255 -10.09 6.67 -11.75
CA ARG A 255 -10.93 7.86 -11.50
C ARG A 255 -10.13 9.15 -11.44
N TRP A 256 -8.85 9.08 -11.05
CA TRP A 256 -7.93 10.21 -11.08
C TRP A 256 -7.31 10.46 -12.45
N LYS A 257 -7.64 9.67 -13.48
CA LYS A 257 -7.03 9.80 -14.81
C LYS A 257 -5.50 9.77 -14.75
N SER A 258 -4.95 8.81 -14.00
CA SER A 258 -3.51 8.65 -13.77
C SER A 258 -3.00 7.30 -14.30
N GLY A 259 -3.54 6.85 -15.44
CA GLY A 259 -3.31 5.52 -16.01
C GLY A 259 -1.83 5.17 -16.22
N GLN A 260 -1.00 6.12 -16.66
CA GLN A 260 0.46 5.91 -16.81
C GLN A 260 1.17 5.42 -15.53
N LEU A 261 0.57 5.51 -14.35
CA LEU A 261 1.14 4.91 -13.13
C LEU A 261 1.31 3.40 -13.25
N VAL A 262 0.48 2.71 -14.02
CA VAL A 262 0.53 1.24 -14.16
C VAL A 262 1.59 0.78 -15.16
N THR A 263 2.16 1.69 -15.95
CA THR A 263 3.19 1.37 -16.96
C THR A 263 4.60 1.36 -16.39
N ARG A 264 4.76 1.80 -15.13
CA ARG A 264 6.06 1.92 -14.47
C ARG A 264 6.76 0.58 -14.29
N GLN A 265 8.08 0.60 -14.38
CA GLN A 265 8.91 -0.50 -13.90
C GLN A 265 8.70 -0.65 -12.40
N PHE A 266 8.26 -1.84 -11.96
CA PHE A 266 8.10 -2.09 -10.52
C PHE A 266 9.46 -2.28 -9.89
N LYS A 267 9.67 -1.62 -8.75
CA LYS A 267 10.93 -1.57 -8.04
C LYS A 267 10.78 -2.10 -6.62
N GLY A 268 11.81 -2.80 -6.14
CA GLY A 268 11.96 -3.24 -4.76
C GLY A 268 13.11 -2.53 -4.04
N MET A 269 13.59 -3.18 -2.98
CA MET A 269 14.70 -2.69 -2.14
C MET A 269 15.92 -2.29 -2.99
N TYR A 270 16.66 -1.29 -2.52
CA TYR A 270 17.94 -0.90 -3.11
C TYR A 270 19.08 -1.76 -2.57
N PHE A 271 19.98 -2.21 -3.46
CA PHE A 271 21.25 -2.84 -3.10
C PHE A 271 22.42 -2.11 -3.79
N PRO A 272 23.50 -1.78 -3.06
CA PRO A 272 24.66 -1.08 -3.62
C PRO A 272 25.54 -1.96 -4.52
N GLY A 273 25.34 -3.28 -4.51
CA GLY A 273 26.17 -4.26 -5.20
C GLY A 273 25.75 -5.70 -4.87
N THR A 274 26.52 -6.67 -5.36
CA THR A 274 26.61 -8.00 -4.74
C THR A 274 27.25 -7.90 -3.36
N GLY A 275 26.94 -8.81 -2.45
CA GLY A 275 27.49 -8.78 -1.10
C GLY A 275 26.56 -9.40 -0.08
N LYS A 276 26.81 -9.06 1.19
CA LYS A 276 26.09 -9.57 2.35
C LYS A 276 25.33 -8.42 3.00
N PHE A 277 24.07 -8.65 3.33
CA PHE A 277 23.16 -7.61 3.76
C PHE A 277 22.36 -8.05 4.98
N ASP A 278 22.42 -7.22 6.00
CA ASP A 278 21.62 -7.23 7.23
C ASP A 278 20.37 -6.36 7.00
N LEU A 279 19.19 -6.97 6.95
CA LEU A 279 17.93 -6.32 6.65
C LEU A 279 17.17 -5.91 7.92
N ASP A 280 17.29 -6.65 9.02
CA ASP A 280 16.56 -6.39 10.26
C ASP A 280 17.39 -5.67 11.34
N ASN A 281 18.64 -5.31 11.01
CA ASN A 281 19.58 -4.57 11.83
C ASN A 281 19.95 -5.30 13.15
N ASP A 282 19.99 -6.63 13.14
CA ASP A 282 20.40 -7.46 14.28
C ASP A 282 21.93 -7.73 14.33
N GLY A 283 22.67 -7.25 13.32
CA GLY A 283 24.11 -7.42 13.19
C GLY A 283 24.54 -8.73 12.51
N LYS A 284 23.59 -9.52 11.99
CA LYS A 284 23.84 -10.70 11.16
C LYS A 284 23.35 -10.45 9.75
N ASP A 285 23.96 -11.14 8.80
CA ASP A 285 23.47 -11.09 7.42
C ASP A 285 22.15 -11.86 7.31
N ASP A 286 21.22 -11.37 6.50
CA ASP A 286 19.98 -12.04 6.11
C ASP A 286 20.00 -12.51 4.67
N VAL A 287 20.68 -11.73 3.81
CA VAL A 287 20.70 -11.91 2.35
C VAL A 287 22.12 -11.82 1.85
N TRP A 288 22.53 -12.82 1.06
CA TRP A 288 23.75 -12.73 0.24
C TRP A 288 23.37 -12.69 -1.24
N ILE A 289 23.72 -11.60 -1.91
CA ILE A 289 23.63 -11.49 -3.37
C ILE A 289 24.98 -11.89 -3.95
N TYR A 290 25.00 -12.92 -4.78
CA TYR A 290 26.23 -13.52 -5.30
C TYR A 290 26.22 -13.70 -6.82
N GLU A 291 27.42 -13.80 -7.38
CA GLU A 291 27.69 -14.21 -8.76
C GLU A 291 28.48 -15.53 -8.77
N GLY A 292 28.46 -16.25 -9.88
CA GLY A 292 29.20 -17.51 -10.02
C GLY A 292 28.57 -18.68 -9.26
N ASP A 293 29.42 -19.41 -8.53
CA ASP A 293 29.05 -20.61 -7.78
C ASP A 293 28.26 -20.27 -6.51
N LYS A 294 27.29 -21.15 -6.18
CA LYS A 294 26.44 -20.96 -5.01
C LYS A 294 27.26 -21.07 -3.72
N PRO A 295 27.34 -20.02 -2.90
CA PRO A 295 28.03 -20.09 -1.62
C PRO A 295 27.26 -20.98 -0.64
N SER A 296 27.94 -21.47 0.39
CA SER A 296 27.33 -22.22 1.49
C SER A 296 27.13 -21.31 2.70
N ALA A 297 25.89 -21.16 3.14
CA ALA A 297 25.53 -20.45 4.36
C ALA A 297 24.22 -21.01 4.93
N SER A 298 24.14 -21.17 6.25
CA SER A 298 22.92 -21.60 6.95
C SER A 298 22.17 -20.38 7.47
N GLY A 299 20.84 -20.38 7.34
CA GLY A 299 19.99 -19.28 7.78
C GLY A 299 20.04 -18.03 6.90
N ILE A 300 20.82 -18.03 5.82
CA ILE A 300 20.97 -16.91 4.89
C ILE A 300 20.17 -17.15 3.61
N GLN A 301 19.52 -16.11 3.12
CA GLN A 301 18.89 -16.11 1.80
C GLN A 301 19.94 -15.87 0.72
N LEU A 302 20.19 -16.90 -0.09
CA LEU A 302 21.18 -16.84 -1.17
C LEU A 302 20.47 -16.46 -2.48
N LEU A 303 20.76 -15.27 -3.00
CA LEU A 303 20.15 -14.73 -4.22
C LEU A 303 21.22 -14.59 -5.32
N LYS A 304 21.16 -15.44 -6.36
CA LYS A 304 22.06 -15.30 -7.50
C LYS A 304 21.63 -14.10 -8.34
N LEU A 305 22.56 -13.19 -8.59
CA LEU A 305 22.35 -12.07 -9.49
C LEU A 305 22.05 -12.59 -10.91
N GLY A 306 21.05 -12.02 -11.57
CA GLY A 306 20.64 -12.41 -12.93
C GLY A 306 19.66 -13.58 -13.00
N SER A 307 19.36 -14.23 -11.87
CA SER A 307 18.44 -15.38 -11.79
C SER A 307 17.41 -15.19 -10.67
N GLU A 308 17.81 -15.31 -9.41
CA GLU A 308 16.93 -15.16 -8.24
C GLU A 308 16.62 -13.68 -7.93
N ILE A 309 17.52 -12.77 -8.34
CA ILE A 309 17.37 -11.32 -8.18
C ILE A 309 17.90 -10.57 -9.40
N LEU A 310 17.15 -9.55 -9.83
CA LEU A 310 17.55 -8.63 -10.90
C LEU A 310 17.66 -7.23 -10.33
N LEU A 311 18.75 -6.52 -10.63
CA LEU A 311 19.00 -5.15 -10.18
C LEU A 311 19.01 -4.18 -11.37
N GLU A 312 18.48 -2.97 -11.17
CA GLU A 312 18.26 -1.97 -12.22
C GLU A 312 19.50 -1.66 -13.08
N ASN A 313 20.69 -1.61 -12.48
CA ASN A 313 21.93 -1.27 -13.18
C ASN A 313 22.85 -2.50 -13.35
N GLY A 314 22.26 -3.68 -13.55
CA GLY A 314 22.97 -4.94 -13.73
C GLY A 314 23.42 -5.55 -12.42
N ASN A 315 24.33 -4.88 -11.69
CA ASN A 315 24.91 -5.38 -10.45
C ASN A 315 24.61 -4.54 -9.20
N LYS A 316 23.88 -3.42 -9.34
CA LYS A 316 23.46 -2.53 -8.25
C LYS A 316 22.16 -1.81 -8.60
N GLY A 317 21.54 -1.16 -7.63
CA GLY A 317 20.29 -0.41 -7.79
C GLY A 317 19.12 -1.10 -7.12
N ASN A 318 17.92 -0.65 -7.44
CA ASN A 318 16.71 -1.29 -6.96
C ASN A 318 16.51 -2.66 -7.59
N VAL A 319 15.90 -3.58 -6.83
CA VAL A 319 15.34 -4.80 -7.40
C VAL A 319 14.32 -4.44 -8.46
N ILE A 320 14.36 -5.08 -9.63
CA ILE A 320 13.39 -4.86 -10.72
C ILE A 320 12.55 -6.11 -10.96
N ILE A 321 11.24 -5.94 -11.06
CA ILE A 321 10.29 -7.06 -11.23
C ILE A 321 9.70 -7.05 -12.62
N ASN A 322 9.69 -8.21 -13.28
CA ASN A 322 9.10 -8.39 -14.60
C ASN A 322 9.60 -7.36 -15.63
N ALA A 323 10.90 -7.04 -15.60
CA ALA A 323 11.50 -6.03 -16.48
C ALA A 323 11.40 -6.35 -17.97
N HIS A 324 11.12 -7.61 -18.31
CA HIS A 324 10.86 -8.06 -19.68
C HIS A 324 9.42 -7.74 -20.16
N ILE A 325 8.49 -7.40 -19.26
CA ILE A 325 7.10 -7.09 -19.63
C ILE A 325 6.97 -5.61 -19.99
N LYS A 326 6.68 -5.32 -21.26
CA LYS A 326 6.30 -3.98 -21.69
C LYS A 326 4.86 -3.69 -21.23
N LYS A 327 4.73 -2.89 -20.18
CA LYS A 327 3.45 -2.42 -19.67
C LYS A 327 3.00 -1.21 -20.49
N VAL A 328 1.75 -1.22 -20.93
CA VAL A 328 1.14 -0.14 -21.73
C VAL A 328 -0.21 0.22 -21.13
N PHE A 329 -0.54 1.49 -21.23
CA PHE A 329 -1.85 2.02 -20.87
C PHE A 329 -2.22 3.11 -21.86
N ASP A 330 -3.30 2.91 -22.59
CA ASP A 330 -3.85 3.89 -23.51
C ASP A 330 -4.86 4.80 -22.79
N GLU A 331 -4.43 6.04 -22.57
CA GLU A 331 -5.20 7.11 -21.94
C GLU A 331 -6.57 7.36 -22.59
N LYS A 332 -6.77 6.94 -23.84
CA LYS A 332 -8.03 7.13 -24.57
C LYS A 332 -9.08 6.05 -24.29
N LYS A 333 -8.69 4.85 -23.85
CA LYS A 333 -9.61 3.69 -23.81
C LYS A 333 -9.49 2.80 -22.58
N ASP A 334 -8.30 2.64 -22.00
CA ASP A 334 -8.04 1.64 -20.96
C ASP A 334 -8.61 2.03 -19.58
N TYR A 335 -9.27 3.18 -19.49
CA TYR A 335 -10.07 3.58 -18.32
C TYR A 335 -11.37 2.80 -18.15
N LEU A 336 -11.85 2.15 -19.21
CA LEU A 336 -13.04 1.30 -19.19
C LEU A 336 -12.68 -0.04 -19.82
N TYR A 337 -13.19 -1.14 -19.29
CA TYR A 337 -13.03 -2.46 -19.91
C TYR A 337 -13.83 -2.56 -21.21
N PRO A 338 -13.37 -3.33 -22.21
CA PRO A 338 -14.22 -3.63 -23.36
C PRO A 338 -15.43 -4.43 -22.92
N ILE A 339 -16.60 -4.09 -23.45
CA ILE A 339 -17.81 -4.89 -23.30
C ILE A 339 -17.64 -6.15 -24.16
N PRO A 340 -17.79 -7.37 -23.59
CA PRO A 340 -17.61 -8.61 -24.34
C PRO A 340 -18.47 -8.67 -25.60
N VAL A 341 -17.91 -9.19 -26.69
CA VAL A 341 -18.60 -9.28 -27.99
C VAL A 341 -19.89 -10.08 -27.88
N GLN A 342 -19.88 -11.16 -27.09
CA GLN A 342 -21.04 -12.02 -26.88
C GLN A 342 -22.21 -11.26 -26.24
N GLU A 343 -21.95 -10.39 -25.26
CA GLU A 343 -22.98 -9.59 -24.61
C GLU A 343 -23.61 -8.58 -25.59
N ARG A 344 -22.81 -8.02 -26.50
CA ARG A 344 -23.30 -7.09 -27.53
C ARG A 344 -24.06 -7.78 -28.65
N GLN A 345 -23.73 -9.05 -28.94
CA GLN A 345 -24.51 -9.88 -29.86
C GLN A 345 -25.87 -10.28 -29.28
N LEU A 346 -25.93 -10.56 -27.98
CA LEU A 346 -27.17 -10.89 -27.28
C LEU A 346 -28.09 -9.67 -27.13
N ASN A 347 -27.51 -8.50 -26.85
CA ASN A 347 -28.25 -7.24 -26.75
C ASN A 347 -27.75 -6.23 -27.79
N PRO A 348 -28.39 -6.10 -28.96
CA PRO A 348 -27.96 -5.18 -30.01
C PRO A 348 -28.06 -3.70 -29.61
N ASN A 349 -28.72 -3.35 -28.49
CA ASN A 349 -28.72 -1.99 -27.95
C ASN A 349 -27.48 -1.69 -27.07
N LEU A 350 -26.66 -2.70 -26.76
CA LEU A 350 -25.45 -2.55 -25.96
C LEU A 350 -24.27 -2.14 -26.85
N ILE A 351 -24.04 -0.85 -26.95
CA ILE A 351 -22.91 -0.28 -27.69
C ILE A 351 -21.59 -0.47 -26.93
N GLN A 352 -20.48 -0.54 -27.66
CA GLN A 352 -19.13 -0.67 -27.08
C GLN A 352 -18.71 0.61 -26.33
N ASN A 353 -17.83 0.44 -25.33
CA ASN A 353 -17.13 1.55 -24.68
C ASN A 353 -16.24 2.32 -25.69
N PRO A 354 -16.05 3.64 -25.52
CA PRO A 354 -15.27 4.45 -26.45
C PRO A 354 -13.88 3.85 -26.74
N ASN A 355 -13.46 3.93 -28.01
CA ASN A 355 -12.11 3.58 -28.49
C ASN A 355 -11.71 2.09 -28.37
N TRP A 356 -12.64 1.18 -28.08
CA TRP A 356 -12.39 -0.27 -28.10
C TRP A 356 -12.67 -0.95 -29.45
N GLY A 357 -13.07 -0.19 -30.46
CA GLY A 357 -13.50 -0.71 -31.77
C GLY A 357 -14.97 -1.13 -31.79
N GLU A 358 -15.41 -1.65 -32.94
CA GLU A 358 -16.73 -2.29 -33.07
C GLU A 358 -16.74 -3.73 -32.57
#